data_AF-A0A7S9PVL1-F1
#
_entry.id   AF-A0A7S9PVL1-F1
#
_cell.length_a   1.000
_cell.length_b   1.000
_cell.length_c   1.000
_cell.angle_alpha   90.00
_cell.angle_beta   90.00
_cell.angle_gamma   90.00
#
_symmetry.space_group_name_H-M   'P 1'
#
loop_
_entity.id
_entity.type
_entity.pdbx_description
1 polymer ?
#
loop_
_entity_poly.entity_id
_entity_poly.type
_entity_poly.pdbx_seq_one_letter_code
_entity_poly.pdbx_strand_id
1 'polypeptide(L)'
;MSSPTSFTQFASLPPELRFQIWTEALSVWSVWATVGDGLTERDLSAKHAPLTMKHVGPAPYLVGLTSREARRLLTQICKRLHGPNADTYWVNLEKTVIYLGDSAESAATLGGSCDDHLSGVEHVALRWCQNHWGGLARTCQRLAKKCPSLCTIIVQRCEIKATTNVAVDVELDPKTASNFTIIVENNGPDSTNVKLDIKHLRALLLEYFGDSPLRLHFIGADTANSSS
;
A
#
# COMPACT_ATOMS: atom_id res chain seq x y z
N MET A 1 -22.16 8.45 24.58
CA MET A 1 -21.95 8.68 23.14
C MET A 1 -21.70 10.17 22.96
N SER A 2 -20.44 10.56 22.79
CA SER A 2 -20.05 11.96 22.63
C SER A 2 -20.51 12.43 21.25
N SER A 3 -21.40 13.43 21.20
CA SER A 3 -21.75 14.09 19.95
C SER A 3 -20.47 14.62 19.30
N PRO A 4 -20.23 14.39 17.99
CA PRO A 4 -19.08 14.98 17.32
C PRO A 4 -19.21 16.50 17.42
N THR A 5 -18.33 17.11 18.20
CA THR A 5 -18.26 18.56 18.35
C THR A 5 -17.85 19.14 17.01
N SER A 6 -18.82 19.68 16.26
CA SER A 6 -18.51 20.45 15.08
C SER A 6 -17.69 21.67 15.50
N PHE A 7 -16.56 21.90 14.83
CA PHE A 7 -15.78 23.12 15.02
C PHE A 7 -16.56 24.26 14.37
N THR A 8 -17.44 24.90 15.15
CA THR A 8 -18.40 25.93 14.69
C THR A 8 -17.74 27.13 14.01
N GLN A 9 -16.43 27.34 14.21
CA GLN A 9 -15.67 28.43 13.63
C GLN A 9 -14.94 28.07 12.33
N PHE A 10 -15.05 26.83 11.82
CA PHE A 10 -14.30 26.43 10.62
C PHE A 10 -14.61 27.34 9.43
N ALA A 11 -15.90 27.65 9.21
CA ALA A 11 -16.35 28.49 8.11
C ALA A 11 -15.86 29.96 8.21
N SER A 12 -15.51 30.44 9.41
CA SER A 12 -14.97 31.79 9.62
C SER A 12 -13.46 31.90 9.40
N LEU A 13 -12.77 30.77 9.19
CA LEU A 13 -11.34 30.80 8.91
C LEU A 13 -11.05 31.38 7.51
N PRO A 14 -9.93 32.12 7.35
CA PRO A 14 -9.39 32.50 6.05
C PRO A 14 -9.36 31.31 5.07
N PRO A 15 -9.64 31.54 3.77
CA PRO A 15 -9.64 30.48 2.75
C PRO A 15 -8.35 29.65 2.73
N GLU A 16 -7.20 30.29 2.96
CA GLU A 16 -5.89 29.67 2.96
C GLU A 16 -5.76 28.65 4.09
N LEU A 17 -6.26 28.98 5.29
CA LEU A 17 -6.25 28.07 6.44
C LEU A 17 -7.23 26.92 6.24
N ARG A 18 -8.42 27.17 5.69
CA ARG A 18 -9.38 26.09 5.36
C ARG A 18 -8.79 25.13 4.33
N PHE A 19 -8.11 25.66 3.31
CA PHE A 19 -7.42 24.86 2.30
C PHE A 19 -6.30 23.99 2.91
N GLN A 20 -5.48 24.56 3.82
CA GLN A 20 -4.45 23.80 4.52
C GLN A 20 -5.04 22.69 5.37
N ILE A 21 -6.07 22.98 6.17
CA ILE A 21 -6.74 21.97 7.02
C ILE A 21 -7.32 20.83 6.17
N TRP A 22 -7.95 21.16 5.04
CA TRP A 22 -8.45 20.10 4.15
C TRP A 22 -7.33 19.31 3.48
N THR A 23 -6.24 19.96 3.08
CA THR A 23 -5.06 19.28 2.54
C THR A 23 -4.51 18.30 3.56
N GLU A 24 -4.32 18.72 4.81
CA GLU A 24 -3.84 17.86 5.89
C GLU A 24 -4.80 16.70 6.17
N ALA A 25 -6.10 16.98 6.28
CA ALA A 25 -7.09 15.95 6.58
C ALA A 25 -7.24 14.90 5.46
N LEU A 26 -7.01 15.29 4.20
CA LEU A 26 -7.02 14.39 3.04
C LEU A 26 -5.67 13.70 2.82
N SER A 27 -4.60 14.16 3.46
CA SER A 27 -3.22 13.65 3.29
C SER A 27 -2.76 12.80 4.47
N VAL A 28 -3.70 12.33 5.30
CA VAL A 28 -3.42 11.34 6.35
C VAL A 28 -2.97 10.03 5.69
N TRP A 29 -1.89 9.45 6.22
CA TRP A 29 -1.38 8.17 5.75
C TRP A 29 -2.45 7.07 5.80
N SER A 30 -2.55 6.30 4.72
CA SER A 30 -3.51 5.20 4.60
C SER A 30 -2.89 3.97 3.95
N VAL A 31 -3.51 2.81 4.17
CA VAL A 31 -3.10 1.55 3.54
C VAL A 31 -4.25 0.99 2.72
N TRP A 32 -3.94 0.50 1.53
CA TRP A 32 -4.87 -0.19 0.66
C TRP A 32 -4.32 -1.57 0.35
N ALA A 33 -5.09 -2.60 0.63
CA ALA A 33 -4.74 -3.98 0.33
C ALA A 33 -5.39 -4.41 -0.98
N THR A 34 -4.65 -5.09 -1.85
CA THR A 34 -5.22 -5.79 -2.99
C THR A 34 -6.10 -6.92 -2.50
N VAL A 35 -7.30 -7.02 -3.05
CA VAL A 35 -8.20 -8.15 -2.79
C VAL A 35 -7.95 -9.16 -3.90
N GLY A 36 -7.46 -10.35 -3.54
CA GLY A 36 -7.48 -11.46 -4.47
C GLY A 36 -8.92 -11.87 -4.70
N ASP A 37 -9.46 -11.62 -5.89
CA ASP A 37 -10.61 -12.43 -6.31
C ASP A 37 -10.09 -13.86 -6.34
N GLY A 38 -10.70 -14.74 -5.55
CA GLY A 38 -10.42 -16.17 -5.55
C GLY A 38 -10.81 -16.74 -6.91
N LEU A 39 -10.01 -16.44 -7.94
CA LEU A 39 -10.17 -16.89 -9.31
C LEU A 39 -10.05 -18.41 -9.28
N THR A 40 -11.17 -19.07 -9.05
CA THR A 40 -11.36 -20.45 -9.47
C THR A 40 -10.90 -20.55 -10.92
N GLU A 41 -10.20 -21.63 -11.26
CA GLU A 41 -9.51 -21.86 -12.54
C GLU A 41 -10.37 -21.65 -13.81
N ARG A 42 -11.66 -21.33 -13.69
CA ARG A 42 -12.59 -21.05 -14.78
C ARG A 42 -12.47 -19.63 -15.37
N ASP A 43 -11.87 -18.66 -14.68
CA ASP A 43 -11.78 -17.27 -15.16
C ASP A 43 -10.42 -16.88 -15.76
N LEU A 44 -9.60 -17.86 -16.13
CA LEU A 44 -8.35 -17.64 -16.90
C LEU A 44 -8.59 -17.00 -18.29
N SER A 45 -9.85 -16.82 -18.70
CA SER A 45 -10.24 -16.07 -19.90
C SER A 45 -10.31 -14.55 -19.68
N ALA A 46 -10.36 -14.05 -18.45
CA ALA A 46 -10.47 -12.62 -18.16
C ALA A 46 -9.07 -11.97 -18.04
N LYS A 47 -8.36 -11.84 -19.17
CA LYS A 47 -7.03 -11.19 -19.26
C LYS A 47 -6.97 -9.71 -18.84
N HIS A 48 -8.07 -9.15 -18.33
CA HIS A 48 -8.30 -7.72 -18.17
C HIS A 48 -9.08 -7.32 -16.91
N ALA A 49 -9.18 -8.18 -15.88
CA ALA A 49 -9.85 -7.77 -14.64
C ALA A 49 -9.07 -6.61 -13.96
N PRO A 50 -9.74 -5.50 -13.61
CA PRO A 50 -9.09 -4.39 -12.92
C PRO A 50 -8.61 -4.82 -11.54
N LEU A 51 -7.54 -4.20 -11.07
CA LEU A 51 -7.01 -4.46 -9.73
C LEU A 51 -7.98 -3.93 -8.67
N THR A 52 -8.60 -4.84 -7.93
CA THR A 52 -9.52 -4.53 -6.84
C THR A 52 -8.77 -4.28 -5.54
N MET A 53 -9.09 -3.19 -4.83
CA MET A 53 -8.45 -2.84 -3.56
C MET A 53 -9.47 -2.52 -2.45
N LYS A 54 -9.09 -2.82 -1.22
CA LYS A 54 -9.84 -2.49 0.00
C LYS A 54 -8.98 -1.64 0.93
N HIS A 55 -9.55 -0.61 1.53
CA HIS A 55 -8.85 0.21 2.52
C HIS A 55 -8.66 -0.58 3.83
N VAL A 56 -7.52 -0.36 4.48
CA VAL A 56 -7.19 -0.93 5.79
C VAL A 56 -6.76 0.22 6.70
N GLY A 57 -7.55 0.49 7.74
CA GLY A 57 -7.33 1.62 8.65
C GLY A 57 -8.02 2.90 8.19
N PRO A 58 -7.38 4.09 8.34
CA PRO A 58 -7.99 5.37 8.00
C PRO A 58 -8.43 5.45 6.52
N ALA A 59 -9.56 6.11 6.29
CA ALA A 59 -10.13 6.37 4.96
C ALA A 59 -10.27 7.89 4.72
N PRO A 60 -9.16 8.61 4.41
CA PRO A 60 -9.14 10.08 4.34
C PRO A 60 -10.16 10.65 3.35
N TYR A 61 -10.47 9.91 2.28
CA TYR A 61 -11.43 10.35 1.27
C TYR A 61 -12.83 10.65 1.82
N LEU A 62 -13.22 10.02 2.94
CA LEU A 62 -14.52 10.28 3.58
C LEU A 62 -14.63 11.73 4.03
N VAL A 63 -13.53 12.35 4.47
CA VAL A 63 -13.47 13.78 4.81
C VAL A 63 -13.78 14.63 3.59
N GLY A 64 -13.25 14.25 2.43
CA GLY A 64 -13.50 14.90 1.15
C GLY A 64 -14.97 14.89 0.72
N LEU A 65 -15.78 13.97 1.25
CA LEU A 65 -17.20 13.88 0.90
C LEU A 65 -18.10 14.80 1.75
N THR A 66 -17.57 15.38 2.84
CA THR A 66 -18.33 16.15 3.83
C THR A 66 -18.77 17.54 3.35
N SER A 67 -18.02 18.17 2.44
CA SER A 67 -18.33 19.51 1.95
C SER A 67 -17.94 19.70 0.48
N ARG A 68 -18.49 20.74 -0.16
CA ARG A 68 -18.15 21.09 -1.55
C ARG A 68 -16.68 21.50 -1.71
N GLU A 69 -16.14 22.20 -0.72
CA GLU A 69 -14.74 22.63 -0.71
C GLU A 69 -13.81 21.43 -0.61
N ALA A 70 -14.02 20.56 0.38
CA ALA A 70 -13.22 19.36 0.57
C ALA A 70 -13.29 18.43 -0.65
N ARG A 71 -14.47 18.33 -1.30
CA ARG A 71 -14.65 17.52 -2.52
C ARG A 71 -13.86 18.04 -3.70
N ARG A 72 -13.77 19.36 -3.88
CA ARG A 72 -12.94 19.96 -4.94
C ARG A 72 -11.48 19.62 -4.74
N LEU A 73 -10.99 19.72 -3.51
CA LEU A 73 -9.62 19.35 -3.19
C LEU A 73 -9.37 17.85 -3.41
N LEU A 74 -10.29 16.99 -2.96
CA LEU A 74 -10.24 15.55 -3.20
C LEU A 74 -10.04 15.22 -4.68
N THR A 75 -10.78 15.90 -5.59
CA THR A 75 -10.65 15.67 -7.04
C THR A 75 -9.32 16.16 -7.63
N GLN A 76 -8.60 17.05 -6.94
CA GLN A 76 -7.32 17.60 -7.40
C GLN A 76 -6.14 16.72 -6.97
N ILE A 77 -6.17 16.18 -5.75
CA ILE A 77 -5.00 15.48 -5.16
C ILE A 77 -5.13 13.96 -5.15
N CYS A 78 -6.35 13.41 -5.30
CA CYS A 78 -6.56 11.97 -5.28
C CYS A 78 -6.85 11.40 -6.68
N LYS A 79 -6.44 10.16 -6.91
CA LYS A 79 -6.84 9.35 -8.07
C LYS A 79 -7.97 8.40 -7.70
N ARG A 80 -8.72 7.95 -8.71
CA ARG A 80 -9.77 6.94 -8.54
C ARG A 80 -9.19 5.54 -8.73
N LEU A 81 -9.43 4.66 -7.75
CA LEU A 81 -9.07 3.25 -7.81
C LEU A 81 -10.34 2.38 -7.73
N HIS A 82 -10.28 1.22 -8.36
CA HIS A 82 -11.36 0.23 -8.33
C HIS A 82 -11.38 -0.50 -6.99
N GLY A 83 -12.57 -0.60 -6.43
CA GLY A 83 -12.84 -1.33 -5.21
C GLY A 83 -13.71 -2.56 -5.44
N PRO A 84 -13.94 -3.35 -4.38
CA PRO A 84 -14.80 -4.53 -4.46
C PRO A 84 -16.21 -4.13 -4.92
N ASN A 85 -16.91 -5.05 -5.58
CA ASN A 85 -18.27 -4.84 -6.09
C ASN A 85 -18.45 -3.68 -7.08
N ALA A 86 -17.42 -3.39 -7.88
CA ALA A 86 -17.38 -2.28 -8.85
C ALA A 86 -17.48 -0.88 -8.21
N ASP A 87 -17.21 -0.76 -6.90
CA ASP A 87 -17.06 0.53 -6.25
C ASP A 87 -15.83 1.28 -6.78
N THR A 88 -15.82 2.60 -6.62
CA THR A 88 -14.66 3.44 -6.94
C THR A 88 -14.33 4.32 -5.76
N TYR A 89 -13.06 4.29 -5.35
CA TYR A 89 -12.57 5.02 -4.20
C TYR A 89 -11.54 6.08 -4.61
N TRP A 90 -11.48 7.18 -3.86
CA TRP A 90 -10.47 8.21 -4.05
C TRP A 90 -9.27 7.93 -3.16
N VAL A 91 -8.08 7.94 -3.75
CA VAL A 91 -6.83 7.58 -3.07
C VAL A 91 -5.74 8.60 -3.39
N ASN A 92 -5.11 9.15 -2.35
CA ASN A 92 -3.93 9.98 -2.48
C ASN A 92 -2.70 9.06 -2.56
N LEU A 93 -2.21 8.79 -3.77
CA LEU A 93 -1.15 7.79 -3.99
C LEU A 93 0.21 8.17 -3.37
N GLU A 94 0.45 9.45 -3.08
CA GLU A 94 1.64 9.94 -2.37
C GLU A 94 1.59 9.60 -0.87
N LYS A 95 0.38 9.56 -0.29
CA LYS A 95 0.14 9.29 1.14
C LYS A 95 -0.53 7.94 1.38
N THR A 96 -0.31 6.99 0.46
CA THR A 96 -0.89 5.66 0.53
C THR A 96 0.17 4.59 0.33
N VAL A 97 0.15 3.57 1.19
CA VAL A 97 0.87 2.32 0.96
C VAL A 97 -0.07 1.31 0.31
N ILE A 98 0.31 0.79 -0.86
CA ILE A 98 -0.41 -0.31 -1.52
C ILE A 98 0.19 -1.65 -1.06
N TYR A 99 -0.57 -2.42 -0.30
CA TYR A 99 -0.21 -3.77 0.09
C TYR A 99 -0.66 -4.79 -0.97
N LEU A 100 0.30 -5.51 -1.55
CA LEU A 100 0.08 -6.43 -2.68
C LEU A 100 -0.09 -7.91 -2.27
N GLY A 101 -0.17 -8.21 -0.98
CA GLY A 101 -0.26 -9.60 -0.50
C GLY A 101 1.06 -10.36 -0.57
N ASP A 102 0.99 -11.67 -0.80
CA ASP A 102 2.18 -12.51 -0.93
C ASP A 102 2.92 -12.23 -2.24
N SER A 103 4.25 -12.19 -2.20
CA SER A 103 5.12 -11.91 -3.36
C SER A 103 4.82 -12.74 -4.61
N ALA A 104 4.33 -13.99 -4.50
CA ALA A 104 3.94 -14.80 -5.65
C ALA A 104 2.61 -14.35 -6.27
N GLU A 105 1.63 -14.03 -5.43
CA GLU A 105 0.33 -13.48 -5.83
C GLU A 105 0.49 -12.07 -6.38
N SER A 106 1.30 -11.23 -5.72
CA SER A 106 1.65 -9.89 -6.18
C SER A 106 2.23 -9.93 -7.58
N ALA A 107 3.11 -10.89 -7.88
CA ALA A 107 3.65 -11.05 -9.23
C ALA A 107 2.49 -11.24 -10.20
N ALA A 108 1.61 -12.23 -9.97
CA ALA A 108 0.47 -12.52 -10.84
C ALA A 108 -0.41 -11.29 -11.07
N THR A 109 -0.76 -10.59 -10.01
CA THR A 109 -1.54 -9.35 -10.02
C THR A 109 -0.88 -8.26 -10.87
N LEU A 110 0.44 -8.06 -10.72
CA LEU A 110 1.21 -7.12 -11.53
C LEU A 110 1.43 -7.59 -12.98
N GLY A 111 1.18 -8.86 -13.28
CA GLY A 111 1.32 -9.42 -14.63
C GLY A 111 0.14 -9.12 -15.56
N GLY A 112 -1.01 -8.74 -14.99
CA GLY A 112 -2.19 -8.35 -15.77
C GLY A 112 -1.99 -7.03 -16.52
N SER A 113 -2.84 -6.74 -17.50
CA SER A 113 -2.78 -5.55 -18.37
C SER A 113 -3.32 -4.25 -17.72
N CYS A 114 -3.40 -4.21 -16.39
CA CYS A 114 -3.88 -3.07 -15.61
C CYS A 114 -2.78 -2.00 -15.50
N ASP A 115 -2.42 -1.38 -16.62
CA ASP A 115 -1.19 -0.58 -16.74
C ASP A 115 -1.30 0.85 -16.19
N ASP A 116 -2.50 1.41 -16.03
CA ASP A 116 -2.63 2.84 -15.68
C ASP A 116 -2.76 3.13 -14.18
N HIS A 117 -3.31 2.21 -13.39
CA HIS A 117 -3.67 2.47 -11.98
C HIS A 117 -2.46 2.54 -11.04
N LEU A 118 -1.33 1.93 -11.41
CA LEU A 118 -0.15 1.84 -10.57
C LEU A 118 0.93 2.89 -10.89
N SER A 119 0.76 3.64 -11.98
CA SER A 119 1.74 4.61 -12.49
C SER A 119 2.14 5.69 -11.48
N GLY A 120 1.23 6.09 -10.59
CA GLY A 120 1.48 7.11 -9.56
C GLY A 120 1.70 6.55 -8.17
N VAL A 121 1.87 5.24 -8.01
CA VAL A 121 2.07 4.62 -6.69
C VAL A 121 3.51 4.85 -6.24
N GLU A 122 3.67 5.47 -5.07
CA GLU A 122 4.99 5.76 -4.49
C GLU A 122 5.43 4.75 -3.43
N HIS A 123 4.47 4.09 -2.77
CA HIS A 123 4.77 3.20 -1.65
C HIS A 123 4.04 1.87 -1.78
N VAL A 124 4.81 0.79 -1.71
CA VAL A 124 4.30 -0.58 -1.81
C VAL A 124 4.74 -1.39 -0.60
N ALA A 125 3.84 -2.22 -0.09
CA ALA A 125 4.15 -3.26 0.88
C ALA A 125 3.84 -4.64 0.30
N LEU A 126 4.64 -5.64 0.65
CA LEU A 126 4.44 -7.02 0.22
C LEU A 126 4.93 -8.00 1.29
N ARG A 127 4.36 -9.20 1.29
CA ARG A 127 4.75 -10.30 2.17
C ARG A 127 5.70 -11.25 1.45
N TRP A 128 6.75 -11.70 2.14
CA TRP A 128 7.74 -12.64 1.61
C TRP A 128 7.93 -13.84 2.54
N CYS A 129 7.61 -15.03 2.04
CA CYS A 129 7.81 -16.30 2.73
C CYS A 129 9.16 -16.93 2.33
N GLN A 130 9.91 -17.49 3.29
CA GLN A 130 11.34 -17.82 3.18
C GLN A 130 11.80 -18.73 2.02
N ASN A 131 10.91 -19.31 1.22
CA ASN A 131 11.26 -20.23 0.12
C ASN A 131 10.96 -19.67 -1.29
N HIS A 132 10.49 -18.42 -1.41
CA HIS A 132 10.01 -17.86 -2.69
C HIS A 132 10.83 -16.67 -3.20
N TRP A 133 12.16 -16.80 -3.23
CA TRP A 133 13.06 -15.75 -3.76
C TRP A 133 12.70 -15.32 -5.19
N GLY A 134 12.44 -16.29 -6.08
CA GLY A 134 12.03 -16.00 -7.46
C GLY A 134 10.68 -15.30 -7.57
N GLY A 135 9.82 -15.38 -6.54
CA GLY A 135 8.58 -14.58 -6.46
C GLY A 135 8.90 -13.11 -6.21
N LEU A 136 9.69 -12.84 -5.16
CA LEU A 136 10.10 -11.49 -4.79
C LEU A 136 10.84 -10.76 -5.92
N ALA A 137 11.83 -11.40 -6.54
CA ALA A 137 12.58 -10.79 -7.64
C ALA A 137 11.68 -10.44 -8.84
N ARG A 138 10.75 -11.34 -9.24
CA ARG A 138 9.80 -11.07 -10.32
C ARG A 138 8.84 -9.93 -9.99
N THR A 139 8.40 -9.85 -8.74
CA THR A 139 7.55 -8.74 -8.26
C THR A 139 8.29 -7.42 -8.33
N CYS A 140 9.53 -7.35 -7.84
CA CYS A 140 10.36 -6.14 -7.94
C CYS A 140 10.60 -5.70 -9.40
N GLN A 141 10.92 -6.64 -10.31
CA GLN A 141 11.05 -6.33 -11.74
C GLN A 141 9.76 -5.74 -12.34
N ARG A 142 8.59 -6.28 -11.97
CA ARG A 142 7.30 -5.77 -12.45
C ARG A 142 6.97 -4.40 -11.87
N LEU A 143 7.28 -4.18 -10.59
CA LEU A 143 7.15 -2.88 -9.93
C LEU A 143 8.02 -1.82 -10.59
N ALA A 144 9.29 -2.12 -10.88
CA ALA A 144 10.21 -1.20 -11.56
C ALA A 144 9.66 -0.77 -12.94
N LYS A 145 8.97 -1.67 -13.64
CA LYS A 145 8.36 -1.37 -14.94
C LYS A 145 7.05 -0.58 -14.84
N LYS A 146 6.20 -0.86 -13.85
CA LYS A 146 4.83 -0.34 -13.76
C LYS A 146 4.65 0.89 -12.86
N CYS A 147 5.55 1.06 -11.90
CA CYS A 147 5.48 2.12 -10.89
C CYS A 147 6.73 3.02 -11.01
N PRO A 148 6.80 3.91 -12.02
CA PRO A 148 7.96 4.79 -12.20
C PRO A 148 8.15 5.77 -11.03
N SER A 149 7.07 6.13 -10.33
CA SER A 149 7.10 7.00 -9.15
C SER A 149 7.44 6.26 -7.83
N LEU A 150 7.83 4.98 -7.89
CA LEU A 150 8.01 4.19 -6.69
C LEU A 150 9.21 4.69 -5.86
N CYS A 151 8.92 5.11 -4.62
CA CYS A 151 9.87 5.66 -3.66
C CYS A 151 10.22 4.67 -2.55
N THR A 152 9.28 3.78 -2.18
CA THR A 152 9.48 2.84 -1.07
C THR A 152 8.85 1.48 -1.34
N ILE A 153 9.60 0.41 -1.05
CA ILE A 153 9.09 -0.96 -0.93
C ILE A 153 9.33 -1.46 0.50
N ILE A 154 8.28 -2.00 1.11
CA ILE A 154 8.31 -2.65 2.41
C ILE A 154 8.09 -4.15 2.22
N VAL A 155 9.06 -4.95 2.65
CA VAL A 155 9.01 -6.42 2.57
C VAL A 155 8.84 -6.99 3.97
N GLN A 156 7.66 -7.49 4.28
CA GLN A 156 7.39 -8.18 5.53
C GLN A 156 7.73 -9.66 5.38
N ARG A 157 8.71 -10.14 6.14
CA ARG A 157 9.09 -11.56 6.15
C ARG A 157 8.07 -12.35 6.95
N CYS A 158 7.56 -13.44 6.38
CA CYS A 158 6.70 -14.38 7.07
C CYS A 158 7.46 -15.71 7.27
N GLU A 159 7.39 -16.23 8.49
CA GLU A 159 7.91 -17.56 8.84
C GLU A 159 6.76 -18.55 8.85
N ILE A 160 6.35 -19.01 7.67
CA ILE A 160 5.39 -20.10 7.57
C ILE A 160 6.12 -21.39 7.95
N LYS A 161 5.78 -21.98 9.12
CA LYS A 161 6.18 -23.35 9.45
C LYS A 161 5.59 -24.28 8.39
N ALA A 162 6.43 -25.12 7.79
CA ALA A 162 6.17 -25.92 6.59
C ALA A 162 5.04 -26.99 6.68
N THR A 163 4.09 -26.86 7.60
CA THR A 163 3.07 -27.88 7.88
C THR A 163 1.79 -27.78 7.05
N THR A 164 1.55 -26.69 6.31
CA THR A 164 0.37 -26.58 5.45
C THR A 164 0.68 -25.80 4.16
N ASN A 165 0.74 -26.50 3.03
CA ASN A 165 0.87 -25.96 1.67
C ASN A 165 -0.38 -25.19 1.18
N VAL A 166 -1.18 -24.65 2.09
CA VAL A 166 -2.33 -23.83 1.73
C VAL A 166 -1.85 -22.38 1.81
N ALA A 167 -1.84 -21.70 0.67
CA ALA A 167 -1.72 -20.24 0.64
C ALA A 167 -2.89 -19.68 1.45
N VAL A 168 -2.65 -19.37 2.72
CA VAL A 168 -3.63 -18.66 3.53
C VAL A 168 -3.59 -17.23 3.03
N ASP A 169 -4.65 -16.84 2.33
CA ASP A 169 -5.00 -15.45 2.09
C ASP A 169 -5.28 -14.83 3.46
N VAL A 170 -4.23 -14.27 4.06
CA VAL A 170 -4.32 -13.63 5.38
C VAL A 170 -4.64 -12.18 5.11
N GLU A 171 -5.87 -11.79 5.45
CA GLU A 171 -6.28 -10.39 5.44
C GLU A 171 -5.28 -9.55 6.25
N LEU A 172 -4.85 -8.42 5.69
CA LEU A 172 -3.90 -7.52 6.34
C LEU A 172 -4.51 -6.95 7.61
N ASP A 173 -3.90 -7.25 8.75
CA ASP A 173 -4.39 -6.72 10.02
C ASP A 173 -4.10 -5.20 10.16
N PRO A 174 -4.98 -4.44 10.84
CA PRO A 174 -4.80 -2.99 10.98
C PRO A 174 -3.52 -2.57 11.71
N LYS A 175 -2.97 -3.41 12.60
CA LYS A 175 -1.75 -3.09 13.35
C LYS A 175 -0.53 -3.16 12.43
N THR A 176 -0.44 -4.18 11.60
CA THR A 176 0.59 -4.30 10.55
C THR A 176 0.45 -3.19 9.52
N ALA A 177 -0.78 -2.86 9.10
CA ALA A 177 -1.02 -1.72 8.20
C ALA A 177 -0.49 -0.40 8.81
N SER A 178 -0.79 -0.14 10.08
CA SER A 178 -0.26 1.03 10.79
C SER A 178 1.27 1.04 10.89
N ASN A 179 1.91 -0.12 11.02
CA ASN A 179 3.37 -0.20 11.02
C ASN A 179 3.96 0.20 9.65
N PHE A 180 3.29 -0.13 8.54
CA PHE A 180 3.75 0.29 7.21
C PHE A 180 3.73 1.81 7.06
N THR A 181 2.68 2.49 7.52
CA THR A 181 2.61 3.96 7.44
C THR A 181 3.70 4.62 8.28
N ILE A 182 3.96 4.10 9.49
CA ILE A 182 5.02 4.58 10.38
C ILE A 182 6.41 4.47 9.72
N ILE A 183 6.67 3.35 9.01
CA ILE A 183 7.96 3.13 8.34
C ILE A 183 8.17 4.15 7.22
N VAL A 184 7.14 4.41 6.41
CA VAL A 184 7.26 5.40 5.32
C VAL A 184 7.42 6.82 5.89
N GLU A 185 6.64 7.16 6.93
CA GLU A 185 6.63 8.51 7.52
C GLU A 185 7.95 8.87 8.21
N ASN A 186 8.51 7.95 9.01
CA ASN A 186 9.66 8.26 9.83
C ASN A 186 10.98 8.41 9.05
N ASN A 187 11.00 8.05 7.75
CA ASN A 187 12.21 8.07 6.92
C ASN A 187 13.45 7.44 7.61
N GLY A 188 13.21 6.55 8.58
CA GLY A 188 14.22 6.17 9.56
C GLY A 188 15.34 5.37 8.88
N PRO A 189 16.57 5.41 9.40
CA PRO A 189 17.61 4.50 8.96
C PRO A 189 17.05 3.09 9.10
N ASP A 190 17.23 2.27 8.06
CA ASP A 190 16.75 0.89 8.04
C ASP A 190 17.07 0.24 9.38
N SER A 191 16.02 -0.06 10.17
CA SER A 191 16.13 -0.72 11.47
C SER A 191 16.51 -2.19 11.23
N THR A 192 17.69 -2.35 10.66
CA THR A 192 18.23 -3.57 10.11
C THR A 192 19.13 -4.17 11.15
N ASN A 193 18.51 -4.71 12.20
CA ASN A 193 19.13 -5.78 13.00
C ASN A 193 19.13 -7.07 12.16
N VAL A 194 19.77 -7.01 11.01
CA VAL A 194 19.45 -7.83 9.86
C VAL A 194 20.72 -8.54 9.40
N LYS A 195 20.62 -9.86 9.34
CA LYS A 195 21.65 -10.81 8.92
C LYS A 195 22.26 -10.40 7.57
N LEU A 196 23.56 -10.69 7.38
CA LEU A 196 24.32 -10.37 6.15
C LEU A 196 23.57 -10.73 4.85
N ASP A 197 22.83 -11.84 4.84
CA ASP A 197 22.07 -12.32 3.69
C ASP A 197 21.07 -11.30 3.14
N ILE A 198 20.45 -10.49 4.00
CA ILE A 198 19.44 -9.51 3.59
C ILE A 198 20.08 -8.24 2.99
N LYS A 199 21.32 -7.90 3.38
CA LYS A 199 22.03 -6.76 2.77
C LYS A 199 22.37 -7.07 1.30
N HIS A 200 22.86 -8.28 1.03
CA HIS A 200 23.16 -8.72 -0.32
C HIS A 200 21.89 -8.81 -1.17
N LEU A 201 20.86 -9.44 -0.62
CA LEU A 201 19.51 -9.49 -1.19
C LEU A 201 18.97 -8.10 -1.57
N ARG A 202 19.08 -7.13 -0.67
CA ARG A 202 18.65 -5.76 -0.92
C ARG A 202 19.39 -5.13 -2.11
N ALA A 203 20.70 -5.28 -2.18
CA ALA A 203 21.49 -4.75 -3.28
C ALA A 203 21.01 -5.33 -4.64
N LEU A 204 20.82 -6.65 -4.71
CA LEU A 204 20.33 -7.31 -5.92
C LEU A 204 18.94 -6.83 -6.36
N LEU A 205 18.03 -6.56 -5.42
CA LEU A 205 16.69 -6.08 -5.75
C LEU A 205 16.69 -4.62 -6.22
N LEU A 206 17.55 -3.78 -5.63
CA LEU A 206 17.67 -2.37 -5.99
C LEU A 206 18.22 -2.19 -7.42
N GLU A 207 19.03 -3.13 -7.91
CA GLU A 207 19.52 -3.11 -9.31
C GLU A 207 18.39 -3.03 -10.35
N TYR A 208 17.21 -3.59 -10.07
CA TYR A 208 16.06 -3.51 -10.98
C TYR A 208 15.51 -2.08 -11.15
N PHE A 209 15.83 -1.18 -10.22
CA PHE A 209 15.31 0.18 -10.20
C PHE A 209 16.35 1.22 -10.67
N GLY A 210 17.55 0.78 -11.06
CA GLY A 210 18.61 1.63 -11.59
C GLY A 210 18.98 2.77 -10.62
N ASP A 211 18.99 4.00 -11.13
CA ASP A 211 19.34 5.20 -10.35
C ASP A 211 18.18 5.77 -9.51
N SER A 212 17.04 5.06 -9.44
CA SER A 212 15.91 5.50 -8.63
C SER A 212 16.31 5.62 -7.15
N PRO A 213 15.87 6.67 -6.43
CA PRO A 213 16.11 6.82 -4.98
C PRO A 213 15.27 5.85 -4.14
N LEU A 214 14.96 4.67 -4.67
CA LEU A 214 14.08 3.67 -4.06
C LEU A 214 14.66 3.19 -2.73
N ARG A 215 13.79 3.18 -1.72
CA ARG A 215 14.09 2.62 -0.40
C ARG A 215 13.45 1.25 -0.25
N LEU A 216 14.22 0.28 0.23
CA LEU A 216 13.78 -1.10 0.42
C LEU A 216 13.96 -1.50 1.88
N HIS A 217 12.85 -1.67 2.59
CA HIS A 217 12.82 -2.03 4.00
C HIS A 217 12.44 -3.50 4.16
N PHE A 218 13.16 -4.21 5.04
CA PHE A 218 12.83 -5.58 5.43
C PHE A 218 12.40 -5.63 6.88
N ILE A 219 11.21 -6.18 7.14
CA ILE A 219 10.65 -6.32 8.49
C ILE A 219 10.60 -7.82 8.85
N GLY A 220 10.98 -8.16 10.08
CA GLY A 220 10.86 -9.53 10.61
C GLY A 220 9.43 -9.92 10.93
N ALA A 221 9.19 -11.21 11.17
CA ALA A 221 7.87 -11.73 11.54
C ALA A 221 7.40 -11.27 12.95
N ASP A 222 8.35 -10.88 13.82
CA ASP A 222 8.09 -10.67 15.25
C ASP A 222 7.69 -9.25 15.68
N THR A 223 7.68 -8.27 14.77
CA THR A 223 7.33 -6.88 15.14
C THR A 223 5.83 -6.64 15.26
N ALA A 224 4.97 -7.62 14.95
CA ALA A 224 3.53 -7.51 15.16
C ALA A 224 3.10 -7.83 16.62
N ASN A 225 3.92 -8.57 17.38
CA ASN A 225 3.53 -9.13 18.69
C ASN A 225 4.24 -8.53 19.91
N SER A 226 5.16 -7.58 19.73
CA SER A 226 5.89 -6.97 20.85
C SER A 226 5.34 -5.58 21.20
N SER A 227 4.20 -5.58 21.89
CA SER A 227 3.76 -4.47 22.76
C SER A 227 2.57 -4.98 23.58
N SER A 228 2.89 -5.67 24.67
CA SER A 228 2.00 -5.90 25.81
C SER A 228 2.19 -4.75 26.79
#